data_AF-A0A6L3X5S0-F1
#
_entry.id   AF-A0A6L3X5S0-F1
#
_cell.length_a   1.000
_cell.length_b   1.000
_cell.length_c   1.000
_cell.angle_alpha   90.00
_cell.angle_beta   90.00
_cell.angle_gamma   90.00
#
_symmetry.space_group_name_H-M   'P 1'
#
loop_
_entity.id
_entity.type
_entity.pdbx_description
1 polymer ?
#
loop_
_entity_poly.entity_id
_entity_poly.type
_entity_poly.pdbx_seq_one_letter_code
_entity_poly.pdbx_strand_id
1 'polypeptide(L)'
;MDNALDSESGYTGARRIVFFSLLMFVVLGVWAWFGVLDEVSTGTGKVIPSSREQVLQSLDGGILTELNVHEGDQVQAGQVLARLDPTRSESNVGESAARYRASLASSARLYAEVNDLPLKFPLSLAKWTDLTAAETRLYNSRRAQLEDTQREWRAALDLSNKELAFTQRLVQTGAASHVEVLRLQRQKSDLELKLTDVRSQYYVQAREALSKANAEVDMVSAILKGREDSVTRLTVKSPVRWIVKNIKVTTIGGVVP
;
A
#
# COMPACT_ATOMS: atom_id res chain seq x y z
N MET A 1 -32.60 64.59 114.45
CA MET A 1 -31.27 64.09 114.10
C MET A 1 -31.47 63.23 112.86
N ASP A 2 -31.74 63.86 111.71
CA ASP A 2 -30.76 64.15 110.62
C ASP A 2 -30.76 62.93 109.66
N ASN A 3 -30.86 62.95 108.32
CA ASN A 3 -30.85 63.90 107.20
C ASN A 3 -31.53 63.11 106.04
N ALA A 4 -32.50 63.61 105.27
CA ALA A 4 -32.36 64.46 104.08
C ALA A 4 -31.18 64.10 103.15
N LEU A 5 -31.44 63.38 102.04
CA LEU A 5 -30.81 63.46 100.70
C LEU A 5 -31.64 62.53 99.76
N ASP A 6 -32.60 63.01 98.98
CA ASP A 6 -32.49 63.60 97.63
C ASP A 6 -31.70 62.79 96.57
N SER A 7 -32.42 62.53 95.45
CA SER A 7 -31.97 62.11 94.09
C SER A 7 -31.19 60.78 94.00
N GLU A 8 -31.61 59.77 93.23
CA GLU A 8 -31.54 59.78 91.76
C GLU A 8 -32.64 58.93 91.10
N SER A 9 -33.51 59.60 90.35
CA SER A 9 -34.23 59.03 89.22
C SER A 9 -33.25 58.68 88.10
N GLY A 10 -32.79 57.42 88.01
CA GLY A 10 -31.79 57.05 86.99
C GLY A 10 -31.73 55.58 86.53
N TYR A 11 -32.48 54.64 87.12
CA TYR A 11 -32.27 53.21 86.84
C TYR A 11 -33.42 52.49 86.12
N THR A 12 -34.51 53.19 85.78
CA THR A 12 -35.62 52.60 84.99
C THR A 12 -35.34 52.59 83.49
N GLY A 13 -34.53 53.52 82.97
CA GLY A 13 -34.07 53.55 81.58
C GLY A 13 -33.09 52.42 81.25
N ALA A 14 -32.08 52.22 82.11
CA ALA A 14 -31.09 51.14 81.95
C ALA A 14 -31.74 49.75 82.00
N ARG A 15 -32.68 49.52 82.91
CA ARG A 15 -33.43 48.26 82.98
C ARG A 15 -34.28 48.00 81.73
N ARG A 16 -34.88 49.05 81.13
CA ARG A 16 -35.59 48.93 79.84
C ARG A 16 -34.62 48.59 78.71
N ILE A 17 -33.45 49.22 78.66
CA ILE A 17 -32.40 48.91 77.67
C ILE A 17 -31.92 47.47 77.81
N VAL A 18 -31.70 46.98 79.04
CA VAL A 18 -31.32 45.57 79.29
C VAL A 18 -32.45 44.62 78.87
N PHE A 19 -33.71 44.95 79.15
CA PHE A 19 -34.84 44.13 78.75
C PHE A 19 -35.06 44.12 77.23
N PHE A 20 -34.91 45.26 76.55
CA PHE A 20 -34.98 45.35 75.09
C PHE A 20 -33.81 44.64 74.42
N SER A 21 -32.60 44.73 74.99
CA SER A 21 -31.43 43.96 74.57
C SER A 21 -31.67 42.47 74.70
N LEU A 22 -32.16 42.01 75.86
CA LEU A 22 -32.48 40.61 76.12
C LEU A 22 -33.56 40.12 75.15
N LEU A 23 -34.62 40.90 74.96
CA LEU A 23 -35.69 40.59 74.01
C LEU A 23 -35.16 40.51 72.58
N MET A 24 -34.28 41.42 72.17
CA MET A 24 -33.62 41.39 70.86
C MET A 24 -32.78 40.12 70.67
N PHE A 25 -32.02 39.71 71.69
CA PHE A 25 -31.27 38.44 71.66
C PHE A 25 -32.18 37.22 71.57
N VAL A 26 -33.31 37.22 72.28
CA VAL A 26 -34.30 36.14 72.19
C VAL A 26 -34.95 36.10 70.81
N VAL A 27 -35.32 37.24 70.25
CA VAL A 27 -35.91 37.34 68.91
C VAL A 27 -34.92 36.87 67.83
N LEU A 28 -33.66 37.29 67.91
CA LEU A 28 -32.59 36.83 67.00
C LEU A 28 -32.30 35.34 67.18
N GLY A 29 -32.35 34.82 68.41
CA GLY A 29 -32.16 33.40 68.70
C GLY A 29 -33.29 32.53 68.11
N VAL A 30 -34.55 32.96 68.25
CA VAL A 30 -35.70 32.30 67.63
C VAL A 30 -35.60 32.38 66.11
N TRP A 31 -35.21 33.54 65.55
CA TRP A 31 -35.03 33.68 64.10
C TRP A 31 -33.90 32.79 63.56
N ALA A 32 -32.78 32.69 64.27
CA ALA A 32 -31.68 31.78 63.91
C ALA A 32 -32.08 30.30 64.04
N TRP A 33 -32.94 29.96 65.00
CA TRP A 33 -33.45 28.59 65.17
C TRP A 33 -34.36 28.16 64.02
N PHE A 34 -35.17 29.07 63.48
CA PHE A 34 -36.05 28.81 62.32
C PHE A 34 -35.38 29.11 60.97
N GLY A 35 -34.20 29.72 60.96
CA GLY A 35 -33.46 30.05 59.76
C GLY A 35 -32.92 28.79 59.09
N VAL A 36 -33.53 28.38 57.99
CA VAL A 36 -33.00 27.30 57.13
C VAL A 36 -31.86 27.88 56.30
N LEU A 37 -30.64 27.42 56.54
CA LEU A 37 -29.46 27.78 55.75
C LEU A 37 -29.37 26.84 54.55
N ASP A 38 -29.78 27.31 53.37
CA ASP A 38 -29.64 26.56 52.12
C ASP A 38 -28.17 26.52 51.69
N GLU A 39 -27.46 25.46 52.08
CA GLU A 39 -26.09 25.19 51.63
C GLU A 39 -26.15 24.53 50.24
N VAL A 40 -26.01 25.35 49.19
CA VAL A 40 -25.81 24.83 47.83
C VAL A 40 -24.34 24.45 47.65
N SER A 41 -24.02 23.18 47.90
CA SER A 41 -22.72 22.60 47.54
C SER A 41 -22.63 22.45 46.02
N THR A 42 -21.97 23.41 45.36
CA THR A 42 -21.63 23.29 43.94
C THR A 42 -20.42 22.37 43.77
N GLY A 43 -20.68 21.08 43.65
CA GLY A 43 -19.66 20.12 43.24
C GLY A 43 -19.39 20.26 41.74
N THR A 44 -18.17 20.64 41.36
CA THR A 44 -17.76 20.60 39.94
C THR A 44 -17.56 19.15 39.51
N GLY A 45 -18.62 18.53 39.00
CA GLY A 45 -18.53 17.21 38.36
C GLY A 45 -17.75 17.34 37.04
N LYS A 46 -16.45 17.00 37.03
CA LYS A 46 -15.68 16.89 35.79
C LYS A 46 -15.79 15.47 35.26
N VAL A 47 -16.51 15.28 34.16
CA VAL A 47 -16.53 14.00 33.43
C VAL A 47 -15.16 13.79 32.81
N ILE A 48 -14.32 13.00 33.46
CA ILE A 48 -13.03 12.56 32.92
C ILE A 48 -13.28 11.21 32.26
N PRO A 49 -13.04 11.06 30.94
CA PRO A 49 -13.16 9.76 30.30
C PRO A 49 -12.20 8.77 30.96
N SER A 50 -12.69 7.57 31.27
CA SER A 50 -11.89 6.51 31.88
C SER A 50 -10.82 5.96 30.93
N SER A 51 -10.97 6.17 29.62
CA SER A 51 -10.05 5.76 28.57
C SER A 51 -9.30 6.94 27.92
N ARG A 52 -8.07 6.70 27.46
CA ARG A 52 -7.31 7.68 26.68
C ARG A 52 -7.99 7.96 25.34
N GLU A 53 -8.06 9.23 24.96
CA GLU A 53 -8.45 9.66 23.61
C GLU A 53 -7.43 9.09 22.60
N GLN A 54 -7.89 8.38 21.56
CA GLN A 54 -7.02 7.99 20.44
C GLN A 54 -7.38 8.85 19.23
N VAL A 55 -6.34 9.26 18.51
CA VAL A 55 -6.46 10.06 17.30
C VAL A 55 -6.36 9.11 16.11
N LEU A 56 -7.38 9.11 15.27
CA LEU A 56 -7.34 8.41 14.00
C LEU A 56 -6.86 9.38 12.91
N GLN A 57 -5.72 9.07 12.31
CA GLN A 57 -5.12 9.86 11.23
C GLN A 57 -4.99 8.99 9.97
N SER A 58 -5.18 9.61 8.81
CA SER A 58 -4.87 8.96 7.53
C SER A 58 -3.36 8.97 7.29
N LEU A 59 -2.78 7.85 6.88
CA LEU A 59 -1.36 7.74 6.56
C LEU A 59 -1.02 8.22 5.14
N ASP A 60 -1.94 8.08 4.19
CA ASP A 60 -1.70 8.41 2.78
C ASP A 60 -2.12 9.85 2.42
N GLY A 61 -2.87 10.54 3.30
CA GLY A 61 -3.45 11.86 3.01
C GLY A 61 -4.38 11.84 1.80
N GLY A 62 -4.95 12.99 1.43
CA GLY A 62 -5.76 13.10 0.21
C GLY A 62 -6.97 14.01 0.34
N ILE A 63 -7.83 13.99 -0.69
CA ILE A 63 -9.03 14.84 -0.74
C ILE A 63 -10.19 14.08 -0.09
N LEU A 64 -10.86 14.69 0.88
CA LEU A 64 -12.03 14.10 1.53
C LEU A 64 -13.22 14.06 0.57
N THR A 65 -13.69 12.87 0.19
CA THR A 65 -14.85 12.69 -0.70
C THR A 65 -16.14 12.47 0.08
N GLU A 66 -16.08 11.64 1.13
CA GLU A 66 -17.24 11.31 1.96
C GLU A 66 -16.87 11.38 3.44
N LEU A 67 -17.78 11.93 4.24
CA LEU A 67 -17.71 11.93 5.71
C LEU A 67 -19.07 11.45 6.23
N ASN A 68 -19.08 10.27 6.86
CA ASN A 68 -20.31 9.55 7.25
C ASN A 68 -20.66 9.69 8.74
N VAL A 69 -19.92 10.54 9.48
CA VAL A 69 -20.05 10.69 10.92
C VAL A 69 -19.94 12.15 11.33
N HIS A 70 -20.60 12.48 12.43
CA HIS A 70 -20.57 13.80 13.06
C HIS A 70 -20.01 13.70 14.48
N GLU A 71 -19.63 14.83 15.04
CA GLU A 71 -19.21 14.91 16.45
C GLU A 71 -20.36 14.51 17.37
N GLY A 72 -20.09 13.62 18.33
CA GLY A 72 -21.08 13.02 19.22
C GLY A 72 -21.64 11.67 18.75
N ASP A 73 -21.39 11.27 17.49
CA ASP A 73 -21.92 10.01 16.96
C ASP A 73 -21.25 8.78 17.60
N GLN A 74 -22.06 7.76 17.89
CA GLN A 74 -21.59 6.43 18.28
C GLN A 74 -21.30 5.60 17.04
N VAL A 75 -20.08 5.11 16.93
CA VAL A 75 -19.61 4.30 15.80
C VAL A 75 -19.30 2.87 16.25
N GLN A 76 -19.52 1.91 15.37
CA GLN A 76 -19.19 0.51 15.60
C GLN A 76 -17.82 0.14 15.01
N ALA A 77 -17.22 -0.95 15.49
CA ALA A 77 -15.99 -1.48 14.91
C ALA A 77 -16.21 -1.85 13.43
N GLY A 78 -15.31 -1.43 12.55
CA GLY A 78 -15.38 -1.64 11.10
C GLY A 78 -16.26 -0.64 10.34
N GLN A 79 -17.01 0.23 11.03
CA GLN A 79 -17.84 1.25 10.38
C GLN A 79 -16.97 2.25 9.61
N VAL A 80 -17.34 2.53 8.37
CA VAL A 80 -16.67 3.53 7.52
C VAL A 80 -17.01 4.91 8.04
N LEU A 81 -15.98 5.66 8.42
CA LEU A 81 -16.09 7.01 8.98
C LEU A 81 -15.93 8.06 7.89
N ALA A 82 -14.92 7.89 7.03
CA ALA A 82 -14.61 8.80 5.95
C ALA A 82 -13.98 8.04 4.77
N ARG A 83 -14.11 8.62 3.56
CA ARG A 83 -13.46 8.14 2.34
C ARG A 83 -12.71 9.28 1.67
N LEU A 84 -11.46 9.02 1.31
CA LEU A 84 -10.62 9.88 0.51
C LEU A 84 -10.76 9.53 -0.98
N ASP A 85 -10.48 10.47 -1.87
CA ASP A 85 -10.58 10.29 -3.33
C ASP A 85 -9.63 9.18 -3.82
N PRO A 86 -10.15 8.05 -4.33
CA PRO A 86 -9.34 6.93 -4.76
C PRO A 86 -8.77 7.08 -6.17
N THR A 87 -9.24 8.06 -6.96
CA THR A 87 -9.00 8.14 -8.41
C THR A 87 -7.52 8.04 -8.79
N ARG A 88 -6.66 8.81 -8.09
CA ARG A 88 -5.21 8.81 -8.37
C ARG A 88 -4.55 7.48 -7.97
N SER A 89 -4.92 6.94 -6.81
CA SER A 89 -4.35 5.70 -6.29
C SER A 89 -4.80 4.49 -7.10
N GLU A 90 -6.06 4.44 -7.51
CA GLU A 90 -6.59 3.42 -8.42
C GLU A 90 -5.93 3.47 -9.80
N SER A 91 -5.71 4.66 -10.36
CA SER A 91 -4.94 4.82 -11.60
C SER A 91 -3.52 4.25 -11.47
N ASN A 92 -2.84 4.51 -10.35
CA ASN A 92 -1.52 3.96 -10.07
C ASN A 92 -1.55 2.42 -9.94
N VAL A 93 -2.58 1.86 -9.29
CA VAL A 93 -2.79 0.40 -9.23
C VAL A 93 -3.00 -0.17 -10.63
N GLY A 94 -3.84 0.46 -11.44
CA GLY A 94 -4.11 0.03 -12.82
C GLY A 94 -2.86 0.00 -13.70
N GLU A 95 -2.01 1.02 -13.59
CA GLU A 95 -0.70 1.10 -14.26
C GLU A 95 0.22 -0.05 -13.82
N SER A 96 0.42 -0.21 -12.50
CA SER A 96 1.27 -1.28 -11.97
C SER A 96 0.75 -2.67 -12.31
N ALA A 97 -0.57 -2.86 -12.29
CA ALA A 97 -1.20 -4.12 -12.69
C ALA A 97 -1.01 -4.39 -14.18
N ALA A 98 -1.08 -3.38 -15.05
CA ALA A 98 -0.77 -3.52 -16.48
C ALA A 98 0.68 -3.95 -16.69
N ARG A 99 1.63 -3.28 -16.02
CA ARG A 99 3.05 -3.62 -16.10
C ARG A 99 3.33 -5.04 -15.56
N TYR A 100 2.74 -5.40 -14.42
CA TYR A 100 2.85 -6.74 -13.85
C TYR A 100 2.38 -7.82 -14.84
N ARG A 101 1.21 -7.64 -15.45
CA ARG A 101 0.68 -8.58 -16.45
C ARG A 101 1.60 -8.71 -17.67
N ALA A 102 2.13 -7.59 -18.16
CA ALA A 102 3.08 -7.60 -19.28
C ALA A 102 4.37 -8.37 -18.93
N SER A 103 5.00 -8.06 -17.81
CA SER A 103 6.22 -8.75 -17.36
C SER A 103 5.96 -10.24 -17.06
N LEU A 104 4.79 -10.58 -16.52
CA LEU A 104 4.38 -11.97 -16.27
C LEU A 104 4.20 -12.76 -17.58
N ALA A 105 3.59 -12.13 -18.60
CA ALA A 105 3.41 -12.75 -19.90
C ALA A 105 4.76 -12.96 -20.61
N SER A 106 5.64 -11.96 -20.57
CA SER A 106 7.02 -12.06 -21.07
C SER A 106 7.82 -13.14 -20.34
N SER A 107 7.71 -13.23 -19.00
CA SER A 107 8.36 -14.29 -18.21
C SER A 107 7.88 -15.67 -18.63
N ALA A 108 6.56 -15.88 -18.76
CA ALA A 108 6.00 -17.15 -19.20
C ALA A 108 6.49 -17.57 -20.61
N ARG A 109 6.57 -16.61 -21.54
CA ARG A 109 7.14 -16.84 -22.87
C ARG A 109 8.61 -17.22 -22.80
N LEU A 110 9.43 -16.43 -22.10
CA LEU A 110 10.87 -16.66 -21.99
C LEU A 110 11.18 -17.98 -21.26
N TYR A 111 10.37 -18.36 -20.28
CA TYR A 111 10.47 -19.66 -19.62
C TYR A 111 10.24 -20.81 -20.61
N ALA A 112 9.25 -20.68 -21.51
CA ALA A 112 9.03 -21.65 -22.57
C ALA A 112 10.20 -21.68 -23.58
N GLU A 113 10.77 -20.53 -23.94
CA GLU A 113 11.94 -20.44 -24.85
C GLU A 113 13.21 -21.06 -24.26
N VAL A 114 13.47 -20.85 -22.97
CA VAL A 114 14.68 -21.37 -22.30
C VAL A 114 14.64 -22.87 -22.10
N ASN A 115 13.45 -23.43 -21.85
CA ASN A 115 13.26 -24.85 -21.54
C ASN A 115 12.77 -25.69 -22.72
N ASP A 116 12.62 -25.09 -23.90
CA ASP A 116 12.03 -25.75 -25.09
C ASP A 116 10.66 -26.39 -24.82
N LEU A 117 9.88 -25.76 -23.94
CA LEU A 117 8.54 -26.22 -23.57
C LEU A 117 7.47 -25.53 -24.43
N PRO A 118 6.29 -26.16 -24.61
CA PRO A 118 5.16 -25.50 -25.22
C PRO A 118 4.72 -24.30 -24.38
N LEU A 119 4.42 -23.19 -25.05
CA LEU A 119 3.97 -21.95 -24.42
C LEU A 119 2.67 -22.17 -23.63
N LYS A 120 2.70 -21.89 -22.33
CA LYS A 120 1.55 -21.94 -21.43
C LYS A 120 1.53 -20.70 -20.55
N PHE A 121 0.42 -19.97 -20.59
CA PHE A 121 0.22 -18.80 -19.74
C PHE A 121 -0.52 -19.18 -18.44
N PRO A 122 -0.22 -18.51 -17.31
CA PRO A 122 -0.98 -18.69 -16.08
C PRO A 122 -2.44 -18.23 -16.23
N LEU A 123 -3.35 -18.83 -15.44
CA LEU A 123 -4.79 -18.55 -15.47
C LEU A 123 -5.12 -17.08 -15.17
N SER A 124 -4.27 -16.40 -14.40
CA SER A 124 -4.41 -14.97 -14.15
C SER A 124 -4.49 -14.19 -15.47
N LEU A 125 -3.75 -14.59 -16.51
CA LEU A 125 -3.70 -13.90 -17.80
C LEU A 125 -4.86 -14.20 -18.75
N ALA A 126 -5.77 -15.13 -18.41
CA ALA A 126 -6.83 -15.59 -19.31
C ALA A 126 -7.78 -14.47 -19.77
N LYS A 127 -7.95 -13.41 -18.97
CA LYS A 127 -8.78 -12.24 -19.32
C LYS A 127 -8.15 -11.32 -20.37
N TRP A 128 -6.85 -11.45 -20.63
CA TRP A 128 -6.08 -10.54 -21.51
C TRP A 128 -5.59 -11.29 -22.75
N THR A 129 -6.54 -11.71 -23.58
CA THR A 129 -6.30 -12.49 -24.79
C THR A 129 -5.36 -11.78 -25.76
N ASP A 130 -5.50 -10.47 -25.94
CA ASP A 130 -4.68 -9.70 -26.88
C ASP A 130 -3.19 -9.71 -26.49
N LEU A 131 -2.91 -9.59 -25.19
CA LEU A 131 -1.56 -9.67 -24.65
C LEU A 131 -0.96 -11.06 -24.85
N THR A 132 -1.69 -12.11 -24.51
CA THR A 132 -1.22 -13.50 -24.69
C THR A 132 -1.03 -13.84 -26.17
N ALA A 133 -1.88 -13.34 -27.07
CA ALA A 133 -1.76 -13.53 -28.50
C ALA A 133 -0.53 -12.82 -29.06
N ALA A 134 -0.24 -11.59 -28.60
CA ALA A 134 0.98 -10.86 -28.98
C ALA A 134 2.24 -11.62 -28.56
N GLU A 135 2.31 -12.10 -27.32
CA GLU A 135 3.44 -12.90 -26.84
C GLU A 135 3.55 -14.25 -27.58
N THR A 136 2.42 -14.88 -27.91
CA THR A 136 2.42 -16.13 -28.71
C THR A 136 3.00 -15.90 -30.11
N ARG A 137 2.63 -14.80 -30.77
CA ARG A 137 3.21 -14.45 -32.08
C ARG A 137 4.71 -14.21 -31.98
N LEU A 138 5.16 -13.51 -30.93
CA LEU A 138 6.57 -13.26 -30.70
C LEU A 138 7.35 -14.55 -30.45
N TYR A 139 6.81 -15.46 -29.62
CA TYR A 139 7.39 -16.79 -29.36
C TYR A 139 7.60 -17.58 -30.66
N ASN A 140 6.54 -17.70 -31.47
CA ASN A 140 6.58 -18.44 -32.72
C ASN A 140 7.57 -17.82 -33.71
N SER A 141 7.59 -16.48 -33.82
CA SER A 141 8.52 -15.77 -34.72
C SER A 141 9.98 -15.99 -34.32
N ARG A 142 10.31 -15.94 -33.02
CA ARG A 142 11.68 -16.14 -32.54
C ARG A 142 12.16 -17.58 -32.72
N ARG A 143 11.29 -18.55 -32.44
CA ARG A 143 11.55 -19.97 -32.70
C ARG A 143 11.77 -20.24 -34.19
N ALA A 144 10.90 -19.72 -35.05
CA ALA A 144 11.03 -19.87 -36.49
C ALA A 144 12.36 -19.27 -36.99
N GLN A 145 12.72 -18.07 -36.55
CA GLN A 145 13.99 -17.43 -36.93
C GLN A 145 15.22 -18.24 -36.51
N LEU A 146 15.22 -18.80 -35.30
CA LEU A 146 16.31 -19.67 -34.84
C LEU A 146 16.41 -20.94 -35.72
N GLU A 147 15.27 -21.57 -35.98
CA GLU A 147 15.20 -22.78 -36.80
C GLU A 147 15.64 -22.52 -38.25
N ASP A 148 15.20 -21.41 -38.85
CA ASP A 148 15.64 -20.98 -40.19
C ASP A 148 17.14 -20.77 -40.25
N THR A 149 17.69 -20.01 -39.31
CA THR A 149 19.13 -19.73 -39.24
C THR A 149 19.91 -21.05 -39.07
N GLN A 150 19.46 -21.95 -38.21
CA GLN A 150 20.09 -23.27 -38.04
C GLN A 150 20.00 -24.12 -39.31
N ARG A 151 18.87 -24.09 -40.03
CA ARG A 151 18.70 -24.81 -41.30
C ARG A 151 19.70 -24.30 -42.34
N GLU A 152 19.86 -22.99 -42.46
CA GLU A 152 20.80 -22.37 -43.40
C GLU A 152 22.25 -22.78 -43.13
N TRP A 153 22.71 -22.66 -41.88
CA TRP A 153 24.07 -23.08 -41.51
C TRP A 153 24.29 -24.59 -41.67
N ARG A 154 23.28 -25.42 -41.37
CA ARG A 154 23.36 -26.88 -41.61
C ARG A 154 23.46 -27.21 -43.09
N ALA A 155 22.74 -26.51 -43.96
CA ALA A 155 22.83 -26.71 -45.41
C ALA A 155 24.22 -26.31 -45.94
N ALA A 156 24.78 -25.19 -45.47
CA ALA A 156 26.15 -24.79 -45.80
C ALA A 156 27.20 -25.82 -45.33
N LEU A 157 27.00 -26.36 -44.13
CA LEU A 157 27.86 -27.41 -43.58
C LEU A 157 27.78 -28.71 -44.41
N ASP A 158 26.58 -29.14 -44.81
CA ASP A 158 26.38 -30.31 -45.65
C ASP A 158 27.07 -30.17 -47.02
N LEU A 159 26.97 -28.98 -47.64
CA LEU A 159 27.67 -28.69 -48.88
C LEU A 159 29.20 -28.76 -48.71
N SER A 160 29.73 -28.13 -47.67
CA SER A 160 31.17 -28.16 -47.36
C SER A 160 31.67 -29.58 -47.08
N ASN A 161 30.86 -30.40 -46.39
CA ASN A 161 31.19 -31.82 -46.16
C ASN A 161 31.24 -32.63 -47.47
N LYS A 162 30.31 -32.39 -48.41
CA LYS A 162 30.31 -33.06 -49.72
C LYS A 162 31.54 -32.67 -50.54
N GLU A 163 31.89 -31.39 -50.55
CA GLU A 163 33.08 -30.87 -51.24
C GLU A 163 34.35 -31.47 -50.64
N LEU A 164 34.46 -31.49 -49.30
CA LEU A 164 35.58 -32.12 -48.60
C LEU A 164 35.72 -33.60 -48.96
N ALA A 165 34.62 -34.35 -48.97
CA ALA A 165 34.64 -35.78 -49.30
C ALA A 165 35.06 -36.03 -50.77
N PHE A 166 34.67 -35.16 -51.69
CA PHE A 166 35.09 -35.24 -53.08
C PHE A 166 36.59 -34.94 -53.24
N THR A 167 37.06 -33.84 -52.64
CA THR A 167 38.47 -33.42 -52.68
C THR A 167 39.37 -34.46 -52.01
N GLN A 168 38.95 -35.06 -50.89
CA GLN A 168 39.69 -36.14 -50.23
C GLN A 168 39.91 -37.33 -51.16
N ARG A 169 38.91 -37.73 -51.96
CA ARG A 169 39.07 -38.81 -52.95
C ARG A 169 40.05 -38.41 -54.06
N LEU A 170 40.01 -37.16 -54.53
CA LEU A 170 40.95 -36.67 -55.54
C LEU A 170 42.40 -36.62 -55.03
N VAL A 171 42.61 -36.27 -53.76
CA VAL A 171 43.94 -36.30 -53.13
C VAL A 171 44.47 -37.74 -53.06
N GLN A 172 43.63 -38.73 -52.74
CA GLN A 172 44.02 -40.15 -52.72
C GLN A 172 44.48 -40.64 -54.10
N THR A 173 43.89 -40.12 -55.18
CA THR A 173 44.31 -40.43 -56.56
C THR A 173 45.45 -39.53 -57.06
N GLY A 174 46.00 -38.65 -56.22
CA GLY A 174 47.07 -37.70 -56.56
C GLY A 174 46.65 -36.52 -57.44
N ALA A 175 45.35 -36.34 -57.67
CA ALA A 175 44.78 -35.33 -58.57
C ALA A 175 44.49 -33.98 -57.87
N ALA A 176 44.71 -33.87 -56.56
CA ALA A 176 44.50 -32.65 -55.78
C ALA A 176 45.54 -32.47 -54.65
N SER A 177 45.64 -31.26 -54.12
CA SER A 177 46.57 -30.89 -53.04
C SER A 177 46.00 -31.14 -51.65
N HIS A 178 46.83 -31.62 -50.72
CA HIS A 178 46.50 -31.77 -49.30
C HIS A 178 46.18 -30.43 -48.61
N VAL A 179 46.69 -29.31 -49.12
CA VAL A 179 46.41 -27.96 -48.58
C VAL A 179 44.93 -27.61 -48.73
N GLU A 180 44.30 -28.06 -49.82
CA GLU A 180 42.89 -27.77 -50.09
C GLU A 180 41.97 -28.53 -49.12
N VAL A 181 42.33 -29.76 -48.76
CA VAL A 181 41.64 -30.54 -47.72
C VAL A 181 41.73 -29.82 -46.37
N LEU A 182 42.90 -29.32 -46.00
CA LEU A 182 43.09 -28.56 -44.75
C LEU A 182 42.27 -27.27 -44.74
N ARG A 183 42.20 -26.56 -45.87
CA ARG A 183 41.38 -25.35 -46.02
C ARG A 183 39.90 -25.65 -45.82
N LEU A 184 39.39 -26.69 -46.47
CA LEU A 184 37.99 -27.13 -46.36
C LEU A 184 37.66 -27.66 -44.95
N GLN A 185 38.59 -28.37 -44.29
CA GLN A 185 38.43 -28.79 -42.90
C GLN A 185 38.31 -27.61 -41.94
N ARG A 186 39.12 -26.55 -42.12
CA ARG A 186 39.01 -25.32 -41.34
C ARG A 186 37.66 -24.65 -41.56
N GLN A 187 37.25 -24.49 -42.82
CA GLN A 187 35.94 -23.92 -43.17
C GLN A 187 34.78 -24.69 -42.54
N LYS A 188 34.82 -26.03 -42.55
CA LYS A 188 33.86 -26.88 -41.84
C LYS A 188 33.84 -26.56 -40.34
N SER A 189 35.02 -26.54 -39.69
CA SER A 189 35.12 -26.23 -38.26
C SER A 189 34.55 -24.85 -37.93
N ASP A 190 34.79 -23.85 -38.77
CA ASP A 190 34.26 -22.49 -38.60
C ASP A 190 32.72 -22.47 -38.70
N LEU A 191 32.14 -23.23 -39.63
CA LEU A 191 30.69 -23.39 -39.76
C LEU A 191 30.06 -24.13 -38.58
N GLU A 192 30.71 -25.17 -38.05
CA GLU A 192 30.26 -25.90 -36.85
C GLU A 192 30.29 -25.00 -35.60
N LEU A 193 31.35 -24.21 -35.46
CA LEU A 193 31.46 -23.18 -34.43
C LEU A 193 30.33 -22.16 -34.57
N LYS A 194 30.04 -21.69 -35.79
CA LYS A 194 28.97 -20.71 -36.01
C LYS A 194 27.58 -21.25 -35.68
N LEU A 195 27.30 -22.51 -36.02
CA LEU A 195 26.04 -23.16 -35.67
C LEU A 195 25.86 -23.27 -34.15
N THR A 196 26.94 -23.62 -33.44
CA THR A 196 26.94 -23.71 -31.97
C THR A 196 26.81 -22.33 -31.32
N ASP A 197 27.50 -21.32 -31.86
CA ASP A 197 27.46 -19.93 -31.42
C ASP A 197 26.04 -19.35 -31.52
N VAL A 198 25.38 -19.48 -32.68
CA VAL A 198 23.99 -19.01 -32.86
C VAL A 198 23.05 -19.64 -31.84
N ARG A 199 23.18 -20.95 -31.61
CA ARG A 199 22.38 -21.65 -30.62
C ARG A 199 22.66 -21.14 -29.22
N SER A 200 23.94 -21.08 -28.83
CA SER A 200 24.36 -20.62 -27.49
C SER A 200 23.89 -19.20 -27.21
N GLN A 201 24.10 -18.26 -28.15
CA GLN A 201 23.66 -16.88 -28.04
C GLN A 201 22.15 -16.75 -27.83
N TYR A 202 21.34 -17.51 -28.56
CA TYR A 202 19.89 -17.53 -28.37
C TYR A 202 19.50 -17.90 -26.93
N TYR A 203 20.05 -19.00 -26.40
CA TYR A 203 19.72 -19.45 -25.03
C TYR A 203 20.28 -18.52 -23.95
N VAL A 204 21.47 -17.96 -24.14
CA VAL A 204 22.06 -16.98 -23.21
C VAL A 204 21.18 -15.73 -23.15
N GLN A 205 20.81 -15.17 -24.31
CA GLN A 205 19.93 -14.00 -24.37
C GLN A 205 18.54 -14.30 -23.78
N ALA A 206 17.98 -15.48 -24.06
CA ALA A 206 16.69 -15.89 -23.49
C ALA A 206 16.76 -16.04 -21.96
N ARG A 207 17.84 -16.61 -21.42
CA ARG A 207 18.06 -16.75 -19.98
C ARG A 207 18.27 -15.42 -19.27
N GLU A 208 19.06 -14.53 -19.87
CA GLU A 208 19.26 -13.17 -19.34
C GLU A 208 17.95 -12.38 -19.33
N ALA A 209 17.20 -12.44 -20.44
CA ALA A 209 15.89 -11.81 -20.51
C ALA A 209 14.90 -12.42 -19.50
N LEU A 210 14.90 -13.74 -19.31
CA LEU A 210 14.07 -14.42 -18.32
C LEU A 210 14.40 -13.95 -16.90
N SER A 211 15.69 -13.89 -16.56
CA SER A 211 16.16 -13.39 -15.26
C SER A 211 15.67 -11.96 -15.00
N LYS A 212 15.82 -11.07 -15.99
CA LYS A 212 15.32 -9.69 -15.93
C LYS A 212 13.79 -9.63 -15.79
N ALA A 213 13.06 -10.41 -16.57
CA ALA A 213 11.60 -10.46 -16.53
C ALA A 213 11.10 -10.95 -15.17
N ASN A 214 11.73 -11.99 -14.59
CA ASN A 214 11.39 -12.48 -13.26
C ASN A 214 11.66 -11.43 -12.18
N ALA A 215 12.82 -10.78 -12.23
CA ALA A 215 13.13 -9.69 -11.29
C ALA A 215 12.13 -8.53 -11.40
N GLU A 216 11.67 -8.20 -12.62
CA GLU A 216 10.63 -7.18 -12.81
C GLU A 216 9.26 -7.64 -12.30
N VAL A 217 8.88 -8.91 -12.52
CA VAL A 217 7.66 -9.50 -11.95
C VAL A 217 7.68 -9.39 -10.43
N ASP A 218 8.77 -9.78 -9.79
CA ASP A 218 8.90 -9.74 -8.33
C ASP A 218 8.83 -8.29 -7.81
N MET A 219 9.57 -7.38 -8.44
CA MET A 219 9.58 -5.95 -8.09
C MET A 219 8.20 -5.32 -8.25
N VAL A 220 7.56 -5.49 -9.41
CA VAL A 220 6.27 -4.87 -9.70
C VAL A 220 5.16 -5.51 -8.87
N SER A 221 5.24 -6.80 -8.54
CA SER A 221 4.28 -7.45 -7.63
C SER A 221 4.31 -6.82 -6.23
N ALA A 222 5.51 -6.52 -5.71
CA ALA A 222 5.67 -5.87 -4.41
C ALA A 222 5.12 -4.43 -4.44
N ILE A 223 5.41 -3.68 -5.51
CA ILE A 223 4.89 -2.32 -5.70
C ILE A 223 3.37 -2.34 -5.83
N LEU A 224 2.81 -3.27 -6.61
CA LEU A 224 1.38 -3.40 -6.82
C LEU A 224 0.66 -3.68 -5.50
N LYS A 225 1.17 -4.62 -4.70
CA LYS A 225 0.64 -4.92 -3.36
C LYS A 225 0.65 -3.68 -2.45
N GLY A 226 1.73 -2.89 -2.49
CA GLY A 226 1.82 -1.65 -1.73
C GLY A 226 0.81 -0.59 -2.20
N ARG A 227 0.63 -0.43 -3.52
CA ARG A 227 -0.34 0.50 -4.10
C ARG A 227 -1.79 0.08 -3.79
N GLU A 228 -2.09 -1.23 -3.85
CA GLU A 228 -3.39 -1.79 -3.46
C GLU A 228 -3.68 -1.51 -1.98
N ASP A 229 -2.70 -1.70 -1.10
CA ASP A 229 -2.84 -1.40 0.33
C ASP A 229 -3.12 0.10 0.56
N SER A 230 -2.38 1.00 -0.11
CA SER A 230 -2.69 2.43 -0.10
C SER A 230 -4.12 2.74 -0.53
N VAL A 231 -4.67 2.09 -1.57
CA VAL A 231 -6.08 2.27 -1.96
C VAL A 231 -7.03 1.84 -0.85
N THR A 232 -6.79 0.69 -0.20
CA THR A 232 -7.65 0.23 0.89
C THR A 232 -7.63 1.18 2.10
N ARG A 233 -6.49 1.82 2.38
CA ARG A 233 -6.33 2.79 3.47
C ARG A 233 -7.00 4.14 3.22
N LEU A 234 -7.41 4.46 1.99
CA LEU A 234 -8.21 5.65 1.68
C LEU A 234 -9.61 5.58 2.30
N THR A 235 -10.07 4.39 2.71
CA THR A 235 -11.30 4.23 3.48
C THR A 235 -10.98 4.13 4.96
N VAL A 236 -11.27 5.21 5.70
CA VAL A 236 -11.04 5.27 7.14
C VAL A 236 -12.17 4.55 7.86
N LYS A 237 -11.84 3.52 8.64
CA LYS A 237 -12.79 2.72 9.44
C LYS A 237 -12.50 2.83 10.92
N SER A 238 -13.53 2.71 11.76
CA SER A 238 -13.34 2.66 13.20
C SER A 238 -12.73 1.31 13.62
N PRO A 239 -11.63 1.26 14.39
CA PRO A 239 -11.06 -0.01 14.86
C PRO A 239 -11.93 -0.69 15.93
N VAL A 240 -12.71 0.08 16.67
CA VAL A 240 -13.49 -0.36 17.84
C VAL A 240 -14.77 0.47 17.97
N ARG A 241 -15.70 0.05 18.85
CA ARG A 241 -16.96 0.78 19.08
C ARG A 241 -16.71 2.02 19.94
N TRP A 242 -16.85 3.23 19.40
CA TRP A 242 -16.42 4.50 20.00
C TRP A 242 -17.44 5.64 19.86
N ILE A 243 -17.17 6.77 20.51
CA ILE A 243 -17.88 8.04 20.31
C ILE A 243 -16.92 9.02 19.62
N VAL A 244 -17.38 9.65 18.54
CA VAL A 244 -16.60 10.67 17.83
C VAL A 244 -16.57 11.94 18.66
N LYS A 245 -15.38 12.40 19.06
CA LYS A 245 -15.23 13.58 19.91
C LYS A 245 -14.96 14.86 19.12
N ASN A 246 -14.07 14.81 18.14
CA ASN A 246 -13.65 15.98 17.35
C ASN A 246 -13.26 15.55 15.93
N ILE A 247 -13.74 16.27 14.91
CA ILE A 247 -13.36 16.08 13.51
C ILE A 247 -12.61 17.32 13.02
N LYS A 248 -11.32 17.16 12.72
CA LYS A 248 -10.45 18.28 12.27
C LYS A 248 -10.78 18.83 10.89
N VAL A 249 -11.29 18.00 9.98
CA VAL A 249 -11.62 18.36 8.59
C VAL A 249 -13.03 17.88 8.29
N THR A 250 -13.96 18.81 8.13
CA THR A 250 -15.37 18.53 7.85
C THR A 250 -15.76 18.88 6.40
N THR A 251 -14.94 19.69 5.73
CA THR A 251 -15.22 20.16 4.37
C THR A 251 -14.96 19.06 3.33
N ILE A 252 -16.03 18.61 2.67
CA ILE A 252 -15.93 17.75 1.47
C ILE A 252 -15.15 18.50 0.39
N GLY A 253 -14.17 17.82 -0.23
CA GLY A 253 -13.20 18.42 -1.14
C GLY A 253 -12.00 19.08 -0.45
N GLY A 254 -12.00 19.15 0.89
CA GLY A 254 -10.86 19.60 1.68
C GLY A 254 -9.70 18.61 1.64
N VAL A 255 -8.47 19.12 1.73
CA VAL A 255 -7.25 18.29 1.75
C VAL A 255 -6.95 17.88 3.18
N VAL A 256 -6.82 16.58 3.41
CA VAL A 256 -6.32 16.00 4.65
C VAL A 256 -4.80 15.85 4.51
N PRO A 257 -4.01 16.57 5.34
CA PRO A 257 -2.55 16.52 5.32
C PRO A 257 -1.98 15.24 5.95
#